data_AF-L7L9X4-F1
#
_entry.id   AF-L7L9X4-F1
#
_cell.length_a   1.000
_cell.length_b   1.000
_cell.length_c   1.000
_cell.angle_alpha   90.00
_cell.angle_beta   90.00
_cell.angle_gamma   90.00
#
_symmetry.space_group_name_H-M   'P 1'
#
loop_
_entity.id
_entity.type
_entity.pdbx_description
1 polymer ?
#
loop_
_entity_poly.entity_id
_entity_poly.type
_entity_poly.pdbx_seq_one_letter_code
_entity_poly.pdbx_strand_id
1 'polypeptide(L)'
;MTKPPWGFSPDLATRPPLVRWAFRLWLTSGVLLAALGVISIVTSALDAGWPLGVLAVAVLILAVGLTYISLIRKACRGPQARGIMAALTIVVTVMILVLTIGFQSGPLAVVLVAAVIGLIGTILAYRPSADDWFTGKDSDPAGESLSPAGDGR
;
A
#
# COMPACT_ATOMS: atom_id res chain seq x y z
N MET A 1 28.04 -6.02 -14.65
CA MET A 1 26.66 -5.85 -14.15
C MET A 1 25.90 -5.02 -15.16
N THR A 2 25.15 -5.70 -16.03
CA THR A 2 24.38 -5.11 -17.13
C THR A 2 23.07 -4.53 -16.58
N LYS A 3 22.81 -3.25 -16.84
CA LYS A 3 21.51 -2.62 -16.56
C LYS A 3 20.43 -3.31 -17.39
N PRO A 4 19.23 -3.58 -16.84
CA PRO A 4 18.11 -4.05 -17.65
C PRO A 4 17.72 -2.96 -18.67
N PRO A 5 17.34 -3.34 -19.91
CA PRO A 5 17.14 -2.40 -21.03
C PRO A 5 15.92 -1.49 -20.86
N TRP A 6 15.02 -1.76 -19.90
CA TRP A 6 13.91 -0.89 -19.57
C TRP A 6 13.64 -1.02 -18.07
N GLY A 7 14.07 -0.03 -17.30
CA GLY A 7 13.98 -0.06 -15.86
C GLY A 7 14.09 1.35 -15.32
N PHE A 8 13.13 2.20 -15.66
CA PHE A 8 12.94 3.46 -14.97
C PHE A 8 12.80 3.16 -13.47
N SER A 9 13.80 3.55 -12.69
CA SER A 9 13.81 3.44 -11.24
C SER A 9 13.62 4.87 -10.73
N PRO A 10 12.41 5.24 -10.27
CA PRO A 10 12.13 6.60 -9.88
C PRO A 10 13.05 7.03 -8.74
N ASP A 11 13.73 8.16 -8.91
CA ASP A 11 14.62 8.71 -7.89
C ASP A 11 13.80 9.12 -6.66
N LEU A 12 14.21 8.62 -5.50
CA LEU A 12 13.54 8.88 -4.23
C LEU A 12 13.66 10.34 -3.80
N ALA A 13 14.67 11.06 -4.29
CA ALA A 13 14.92 12.46 -3.97
C ALA A 13 13.92 13.44 -4.63
N THR A 14 13.37 13.10 -5.79
CA THR A 14 12.43 13.95 -6.56
C THR A 14 10.96 13.67 -6.26
N ARG A 15 10.67 12.96 -5.16
CA ARG A 15 9.32 12.47 -4.83
C ARG A 15 8.30 13.61 -4.59
N PRO A 16 7.19 13.66 -5.36
CA PRO A 16 6.11 14.61 -5.13
C PRO A 16 5.50 14.49 -3.72
N PRO A 17 4.96 15.59 -3.15
CA PRO A 17 4.33 15.55 -1.83
C PRO A 17 3.16 14.57 -1.74
N LEU A 18 2.40 14.39 -2.84
CA LEU A 18 1.31 13.41 -2.94
C LEU A 18 1.79 11.98 -2.70
N VAL A 19 2.90 11.60 -3.33
CA VAL A 19 3.49 10.26 -3.17
C VAL A 19 3.98 10.08 -1.73
N ARG A 20 4.61 11.09 -1.12
CA ARG A 20 5.02 11.04 0.29
C ARG A 20 3.82 10.82 1.24
N TRP A 21 2.69 11.47 0.98
CA TRP A 21 1.47 11.28 1.78
C TRP A 21 0.86 9.89 1.59
N ALA A 22 0.83 9.36 0.37
CA ALA A 22 0.40 7.97 0.11
C ALA A 22 1.23 6.97 0.92
N PHE A 23 2.56 7.13 0.94
CA PHE A 23 3.45 6.29 1.75
C PHE A 23 3.20 6.41 3.25
N ARG A 24 2.96 7.63 3.74
CA ARG A 24 2.61 7.85 5.14
C ARG A 24 1.31 7.14 5.52
N LEU A 25 0.29 7.20 4.66
CA LEU A 25 -1.00 6.57 4.90
C LEU A 25 -0.92 5.03 4.86
N TRP A 26 -0.14 4.47 3.93
CA TRP A 26 0.12 3.04 3.93
C TRP A 26 0.89 2.61 5.19
N LEU A 27 1.86 3.41 5.63
CA LEU A 27 2.64 3.09 6.82
C LEU A 27 1.80 3.19 8.09
N THR A 28 0.99 4.25 8.24
CA THR A 28 0.10 4.41 9.39
C THR A 28 -0.92 3.28 9.43
N SER A 29 -1.51 2.89 8.29
CA SER A 29 -2.41 1.74 8.19
C SER A 29 -1.73 0.44 8.63
N GLY A 30 -0.55 0.13 8.11
CA GLY A 30 0.20 -1.06 8.49
C GLY A 30 0.56 -1.11 9.98
N VAL A 31 0.98 0.03 10.55
CA VAL A 31 1.26 0.15 11.99
C VAL A 31 0.00 -0.01 12.83
N LEU A 32 -1.12 0.59 12.42
CA LEU A 32 -2.41 0.44 13.08
C LEU A 32 -2.87 -1.03 13.07
N LEU A 33 -2.79 -1.71 11.92
CA LEU A 33 -3.15 -3.13 11.82
C LEU A 33 -2.26 -4.00 12.71
N ALA A 34 -0.95 -3.75 12.71
CA ALA A 34 -0.03 -4.49 13.58
C ALA A 34 -0.32 -4.23 15.07
N ALA A 35 -0.51 -2.96 15.47
CA ALA A 35 -0.82 -2.61 16.85
C ALA A 35 -2.15 -3.22 17.32
N LEU A 36 -3.20 -3.13 16.50
CA LEU A 36 -4.50 -3.74 16.80
C LEU A 36 -4.41 -5.26 16.90
N GLY A 37 -3.66 -5.92 16.00
CA GLY A 37 -3.42 -7.36 16.08
C GLY A 37 -2.70 -7.77 17.38
N VAL A 38 -1.66 -7.03 17.79
CA VAL A 38 -0.96 -7.27 19.08
C VAL A 38 -1.91 -7.07 20.25
N ILE A 39 -2.67 -5.97 20.29
CA ILE A 39 -3.63 -5.68 21.36
C ILE A 39 -4.63 -6.83 21.46
N SER A 40 -5.22 -7.27 20.34
CA SER A 40 -6.17 -8.38 20.31
C SER A 40 -5.57 -9.69 20.83
N ILE A 41 -4.33 -10.02 20.45
CA ILE A 41 -3.63 -11.21 20.98
C ILE A 41 -3.45 -11.10 22.49
N VAL A 42 -2.97 -9.95 22.98
CA VAL A 42 -2.74 -9.74 24.43
C VAL A 42 -4.05 -9.85 25.19
N THR A 43 -5.13 -9.22 24.72
CA THR A 43 -6.44 -9.33 25.39
C THR A 43 -6.95 -10.76 25.39
N SER A 44 -6.84 -11.48 24.28
CA SER A 44 -7.28 -12.89 24.21
C SER A 44 -6.42 -13.83 25.05
N ALA A 45 -5.15 -13.52 25.27
CA ALA A 45 -4.26 -14.31 26.13
C ALA A 45 -4.54 -14.10 27.62
N LEU A 46 -5.08 -12.94 28.01
CA LEU A 46 -5.50 -12.64 29.37
C LEU A 46 -6.86 -13.27 29.70
N ASP A 47 -7.67 -13.56 28.69
CA ASP A 47 -8.94 -14.29 28.85
C ASP A 47 -8.70 -15.79 29.05
N ALA A 48 -9.28 -16.36 30.11
CA ALA A 48 -9.13 -17.78 30.45
C ALA A 48 -9.69 -18.74 29.37
N GLY A 49 -10.54 -18.25 28.46
CA GLY A 49 -11.27 -19.05 27.49
C GLY A 49 -10.53 -19.37 26.18
N TRP A 50 -9.36 -18.77 25.92
CA TRP A 50 -8.57 -18.97 24.69
C TRP A 50 -9.42 -19.16 23.42
N PRO A 51 -10.21 -18.14 23.01
CA PRO A 51 -11.07 -18.25 21.84
C PRO A 51 -10.24 -18.34 20.57
N LEU A 52 -9.91 -19.57 20.15
CA LEU A 52 -8.98 -19.85 19.05
C LEU A 52 -9.36 -19.15 17.74
N GLY A 53 -10.65 -18.96 17.48
CA GLY A 53 -11.14 -18.21 16.30
C GLY A 53 -10.74 -16.74 16.33
N VAL A 54 -10.91 -16.06 17.48
CA VAL A 54 -10.52 -14.65 17.65
C VAL A 54 -9.01 -14.51 17.61
N LEU A 55 -8.29 -15.43 18.24
CA LEU A 55 -6.83 -15.46 18.23
C LEU A 55 -6.27 -15.64 16.82
N ALA A 56 -6.84 -16.56 16.03
CA ALA A 56 -6.43 -16.78 14.64
C ALA A 56 -6.63 -15.53 13.78
N VAL A 57 -7.75 -14.83 13.93
CA VAL A 57 -8.02 -13.56 13.25
C VAL A 57 -7.05 -12.47 13.69
N ALA A 58 -6.74 -12.38 14.99
CA ALA A 58 -5.80 -11.39 15.52
C ALA A 58 -4.37 -11.61 14.98
N VAL A 59 -3.90 -12.87 14.92
CA VAL A 59 -2.62 -13.23 14.31
C VAL A 59 -2.60 -12.90 12.81
N LEU A 60 -3.69 -13.17 12.10
CA LEU A 60 -3.81 -12.82 10.68
C LEU A 60 -3.70 -11.29 10.47
N ILE A 61 -4.42 -10.49 11.26
CA ILE A 61 -4.38 -9.03 11.20
C ILE A 61 -2.95 -8.53 11.48
N LEU A 62 -2.29 -9.08 12.50
CA LEU A 62 -0.90 -8.77 12.82
C LEU A 62 0.03 -9.10 11.65
N ALA A 63 -0.07 -10.30 11.09
CA ALA A 63 0.76 -10.75 9.97
C ALA A 63 0.59 -9.85 8.73
N VAL A 64 -0.64 -9.43 8.44
CA VAL A 64 -0.93 -8.47 7.38
C VAL A 64 -0.30 -7.12 7.66
N GLY A 65 -0.44 -6.58 8.87
CA GLY A 65 0.19 -5.32 9.29
C GLY A 65 1.73 -5.35 9.14
N LEU A 66 2.36 -6.44 9.56
CA LEU A 66 3.80 -6.65 9.40
C LEU A 66 4.21 -6.78 7.93
N THR A 67 3.38 -7.41 7.10
CA THR A 67 3.59 -7.50 5.65
C THR A 67 3.56 -6.11 5.02
N TYR A 68 2.60 -5.25 5.41
CA TYR A 68 2.55 -3.85 4.98
C TYR A 68 3.85 -3.10 5.29
N ILE A 69 4.28 -3.16 6.55
CA ILE A 69 5.49 -2.46 7.01
C ILE A 69 6.72 -2.97 6.24
N SER A 70 6.82 -4.29 6.04
CA SER A 70 7.92 -4.93 5.33
C SER A 70 7.94 -4.55 3.84
N LEU A 71 6.78 -4.53 3.19
CA LEU A 71 6.65 -4.14 1.78
C LEU A 71 6.95 -2.66 1.59
N ILE A 72 6.49 -1.77 2.46
CA ILE A 72 6.85 -0.34 2.36
C ILE A 72 8.36 -0.15 2.50
N ARG A 73 9.02 -0.90 3.39
CA ARG A 73 10.49 -0.84 3.56
C ARG A 73 11.26 -1.41 2.37
N LYS A 74 10.76 -2.46 1.72
CA LYS A 74 11.47 -3.18 0.63
C LYS A 74 11.08 -2.76 -0.79
N ALA A 75 9.79 -2.52 -1.03
CA ALA A 75 9.20 -2.35 -2.35
C ALA A 75 9.36 -0.93 -2.92
N CYS A 76 9.93 0.04 -2.19
CA CYS A 76 10.13 1.42 -2.68
C CYS A 76 11.09 1.58 -3.89
N ARG A 77 11.47 0.51 -4.59
CA ARG A 77 12.51 0.51 -5.64
C ARG A 77 12.01 0.29 -7.07
N GLY A 78 10.71 0.17 -7.32
CA GLY A 78 10.24 -0.04 -8.69
C GLY A 78 8.76 0.31 -8.98
N PRO A 79 8.42 0.46 -10.27
CA PRO A 79 7.07 0.84 -10.73
C PRO A 79 5.99 -0.21 -10.43
N GLN A 80 6.38 -1.45 -10.11
CA GLN A 80 5.47 -2.54 -9.74
C GLN A 80 4.94 -2.43 -8.30
N ALA A 81 5.63 -1.67 -7.44
CA ALA A 81 5.31 -1.59 -6.01
C ALA A 81 3.92 -0.99 -5.73
N ARG A 82 3.49 -0.05 -6.58
CA ARG A 82 2.15 0.56 -6.49
C ARG A 82 1.04 -0.47 -6.69
N GLY A 83 1.19 -1.34 -7.70
CA GLY A 83 0.19 -2.36 -8.04
C GLY A 83 0.08 -3.42 -6.97
N ILE A 84 1.22 -3.86 -6.42
CA ILE A 84 1.25 -4.85 -5.33
C ILE A 84 0.59 -4.27 -4.06
N MET A 85 0.92 -3.03 -3.69
CA MET A 85 0.31 -2.37 -2.53
C MET A 85 -1.19 -2.16 -2.71
N ALA A 86 -1.63 -1.77 -3.91
CA ALA A 86 -3.02 -1.58 -4.23
C ALA A 86 -3.82 -2.88 -4.14
N ALA A 87 -3.33 -3.94 -4.77
CA ALA A 87 -3.94 -5.27 -4.73
C ALA A 87 -4.02 -5.79 -3.29
N LEU A 88 -2.92 -5.70 -2.54
CA LEU A 88 -2.90 -6.11 -1.13
C LEU A 88 -3.92 -5.32 -0.31
N THR A 89 -4.00 -4.00 -0.50
CA THR A 89 -4.95 -3.14 0.22
C THR A 89 -6.39 -3.49 -0.07
N ILE A 90 -6.72 -3.73 -1.34
CA ILE A 90 -8.08 -4.13 -1.74
C ILE A 90 -8.43 -5.47 -1.11
N VAL A 91 -7.57 -6.48 -1.24
CA VAL A 91 -7.81 -7.82 -0.67
C VAL A 91 -8.00 -7.74 0.84
N VAL A 92 -7.12 -7.03 1.55
CA VAL A 92 -7.19 -6.86 3.01
C VAL A 92 -8.44 -6.12 3.43
N THR A 93 -8.80 -5.03 2.74
CA THR A 93 -9.99 -4.24 3.06
C THR A 93 -11.27 -5.07 2.87
N VAL A 94 -11.39 -5.80 1.76
CA VAL A 94 -12.54 -6.67 1.49
C VAL A 94 -12.61 -7.81 2.50
N MET A 95 -11.48 -8.45 2.80
CA MET A 95 -11.41 -9.51 3.81
C MET A 95 -11.87 -9.01 5.18
N ILE A 96 -11.36 -7.87 5.66
CA ILE A 96 -11.75 -7.29 6.96
C ILE A 96 -13.22 -6.87 6.94
N LEU A 97 -13.73 -6.35 5.83
CA LEU A 97 -15.15 -6.02 5.69
C LEU A 97 -16.03 -7.26 5.87
N VAL A 98 -15.70 -8.36 5.18
CA VAL A 98 -16.43 -9.65 5.31
C VAL A 98 -16.35 -10.17 6.75
N LEU A 99 -15.18 -10.13 7.38
CA LEU A 99 -15.03 -10.53 8.78
C LEU A 99 -15.85 -9.63 9.73
N THR A 100 -15.88 -8.32 9.48
CA THR A 100 -16.65 -7.37 10.29
C THR A 100 -18.14 -7.69 10.22
N ILE A 101 -18.66 -8.01 9.02
CA ILE A 101 -20.06 -8.40 8.82
C ILE A 101 -20.34 -9.78 9.44
N GLY A 102 -19.45 -10.75 9.24
CA GLY A 102 -19.66 -12.13 9.69
C GLY A 102 -19.62 -12.29 11.21
N PHE A 103 -18.73 -11.57 11.90
CA PHE A 103 -18.59 -11.63 13.35
C PHE A 103 -19.37 -10.55 14.10
N GLN A 104 -19.89 -9.53 13.40
CA GLN A 104 -20.62 -8.39 13.96
C GLN A 104 -19.97 -7.77 15.22
N SER A 105 -18.64 -7.73 15.25
CA SER A 105 -17.89 -7.30 16.44
C SER A 105 -17.42 -5.85 16.33
N GLY A 106 -17.61 -5.08 17.40
CA GLY A 106 -17.14 -3.70 17.49
C GLY A 106 -15.64 -3.51 17.24
N PRO A 107 -14.74 -4.37 17.75
CA PRO A 107 -13.30 -4.25 17.49
C PRO A 107 -12.93 -4.37 16.00
N LEU A 108 -13.60 -5.23 15.23
CA LEU A 108 -13.32 -5.37 13.80
C LEU A 108 -13.70 -4.12 13.01
N ALA A 109 -14.68 -3.34 13.45
CA ALA A 109 -14.99 -2.06 12.84
C ALA A 109 -13.81 -1.07 12.94
N VAL A 110 -13.08 -1.07 14.06
CA VAL A 110 -11.87 -0.26 14.23
C VAL A 110 -10.75 -0.74 13.30
N VAL A 111 -10.58 -2.05 13.17
CA VAL A 111 -9.63 -2.66 12.22
C VAL A 111 -9.99 -2.29 10.77
N LEU A 112 -11.28 -2.25 10.43
CA LEU A 112 -11.75 -1.83 9.12
C LEU A 112 -11.41 -0.37 8.83
N VAL A 113 -11.59 0.53 9.79
CA VAL A 113 -11.16 1.94 9.64
C VAL A 113 -9.66 2.03 9.35
N ALA A 114 -8.83 1.24 10.04
CA ALA A 114 -7.40 1.18 9.77
C ALA A 114 -7.09 0.69 8.34
N ALA A 115 -7.83 -0.28 7.81
CA ALA A 115 -7.71 -0.74 6.43
C ALA A 115 -8.14 0.32 5.41
N VAL A 116 -9.23 1.05 5.68
CA VAL A 116 -9.72 2.15 4.84
C VAL A 116 -8.68 3.28 4.73
N ILE A 117 -7.95 3.58 5.80
CA ILE A 117 -6.83 4.55 5.74
C ILE A 117 -5.77 4.11 4.71
N GLY A 118 -5.47 2.80 4.67
CA GLY A 118 -4.59 2.22 3.66
C GLY A 118 -5.16 2.36 2.24
N LEU A 119 -6.48 2.18 2.09
CA LEU A 119 -7.19 2.34 0.82
C LEU A 119 -7.10 3.78 0.29
N ILE A 120 -7.24 4.78 1.16
CA ILE A 120 -7.04 6.19 0.81
C ILE A 120 -5.61 6.42 0.31
N GLY A 121 -4.61 5.82 0.96
CA GLY A 121 -3.22 5.84 0.49
C GLY A 121 -3.08 5.30 -0.92
N THR A 122 -3.82 4.23 -1.26
CA THR A 122 -3.84 3.65 -2.61
C THR A 122 -4.47 4.61 -3.61
N ILE A 123 -5.61 5.24 -3.30
CA ILE A 123 -6.25 6.22 -4.19
C ILE A 123 -5.30 7.38 -4.52
N LEU A 124 -4.59 7.90 -3.52
CA LEU A 124 -3.62 8.98 -3.71
C LEU A 124 -2.43 8.56 -4.59
N ALA A 125 -2.04 7.29 -4.55
CA ALA A 125 -0.95 6.76 -5.37
C ALA A 125 -1.31 6.66 -6.87
N TYR A 126 -2.60 6.60 -7.23
CA TYR A 126 -3.07 6.57 -8.62
C TYR A 126 -3.47 7.95 -9.17
N ARG A 127 -3.29 9.02 -8.40
CA ARG A 127 -3.57 10.38 -8.88
C ARG A 127 -2.59 10.75 -10.02
N PRO A 128 -3.01 11.51 -11.06
CA PRO A 128 -2.16 11.82 -12.23
C PRO A 128 -0.75 12.30 -11.87
N SER A 129 -0.63 13.26 -10.94
CA SER A 129 0.67 13.79 -10.51
C SER A 129 1.56 12.79 -9.75
N ALA A 130 1.01 11.68 -9.27
CA ALA A 130 1.78 10.57 -8.71
C ALA A 130 2.14 9.56 -9.82
N ASP A 131 1.24 9.34 -10.78
CA ASP A 131 1.44 8.46 -11.94
C ASP A 131 2.64 8.91 -12.79
N ASP A 132 2.78 10.22 -13.03
CA ASP A 132 3.89 10.80 -13.79
C ASP A 132 5.26 10.46 -13.16
N TRP A 133 5.35 10.51 -11.82
CA TRP A 133 6.57 10.13 -11.09
C TRP A 133 6.84 8.62 -11.09
N PHE A 134 5.80 7.78 -11.05
CA PHE A 134 5.97 6.32 -11.09
C PHE A 134 6.28 5.80 -12.50
N THR A 135 5.81 6.48 -13.55
CA THR A 135 5.98 6.10 -14.96
C THR A 135 7.17 6.78 -15.63
N GLY A 136 7.70 7.86 -15.05
CA GLY A 136 8.82 8.61 -15.61
C GLY A 136 8.43 9.42 -16.83
N LYS A 137 7.16 9.77 -16.98
CA LYS A 137 6.62 10.50 -18.14
C LYS A 137 7.25 11.88 -18.33
N ASP A 138 7.74 12.49 -17.24
CA ASP A 138 8.50 13.74 -17.24
C ASP A 138 9.99 13.56 -17.54
N SER A 139 10.48 12.31 -17.59
CA SER A 139 11.89 11.96 -17.83
C SER A 139 12.17 11.57 -19.28
N ASP A 140 11.21 11.76 -20.19
CA ASP A 140 11.35 11.43 -21.60
C ASP A 140 11.70 12.68 -22.44
N PRO A 141 12.98 12.92 -22.78
CA PRO A 141 13.35 13.91 -23.78
C PRO A 141 12.99 13.49 -25.22
N ALA A 142 12.43 12.30 -25.46
CA ALA A 142 12.09 11.81 -26.81
C ALA A 142 10.75 12.33 -27.37
N GLY A 143 10.05 13.22 -26.64
CA GLY A 143 8.85 13.88 -27.13
C GLY A 143 9.10 15.10 -28.05
N GLU A 144 10.33 15.61 -28.11
CA GLU A 144 10.66 16.85 -28.83
C GLU A 144 11.44 16.64 -30.15
N SER A 145 11.58 15.41 -30.64
CA SER A 145 12.34 15.12 -31.88
C SER A 145 11.53 14.53 -33.03
N LEU A 146 10.19 14.55 -32.98
CA LEU A 146 9.35 14.18 -34.13
C LEU A 146 8.31 15.27 -34.44
N SER A 147 8.77 16.51 -34.53
CA SER A 147 8.15 17.47 -35.46
C SER A 147 8.88 17.31 -36.79
N PRO A 148 8.25 16.74 -37.84
CA PRO A 148 8.83 16.83 -39.17
C PRO A 148 8.79 18.30 -39.59
N ALA A 149 9.89 19.00 -39.32
CA ALA A 149 10.25 20.21 -40.03
C ALA A 149 10.11 19.94 -41.53
N GLY A 150 9.44 20.85 -42.22
CA GLY A 150 8.98 20.64 -43.58
C GLY A 150 10.10 20.23 -44.54
N ASP A 151 9.76 19.30 -45.42
CA ASP A 151 10.40 19.22 -46.72
C ASP A 151 9.41 19.77 -47.74
N GLY A 152 9.58 21.04 -48.04
CA GLY A 152 9.09 21.61 -49.28
C GLY A 152 10.16 21.40 -50.34
N ARG A 153 9.92 20.43 -51.23
CA ARG A 153 10.39 20.39 -52.62
C ARG A 153 9.69 19.29 -53.40
#